data_AF-A0AA90PJ00-F1
#
_entry.id   AF-A0AA90PJ00-F1
#
_cell.length_a   1.000
_cell.length_b   1.000
_cell.length_c   1.000
_cell.angle_alpha   90.00
_cell.angle_beta   90.00
_cell.angle_gamma   90.00
#
_symmetry.space_group_name_H-M   'P 1'
#
loop_
_entity.id
_entity.type
_entity.pdbx_description
1 polymer ?
#
loop_
_entity_poly.entity_id
_entity_poly.type
_entity_poly.pdbx_seq_one_letter_code
_entity_poly.pdbx_strand_id
1 'polypeptide(L)'
;MRYIGSKILLLGEIEKIIKNKNLNIKSFCDIFSGTSIVSRYFKKDFEITSNDLLYFSFVLQKATIENDSQPNFEKINFFFRQ
;
A
#
# COMPACT_ATOMS: atom_id res chain seq x y z
N MET A 1 1.53 -11.11 -2.23
CA MET A 1 2.40 -12.07 -1.52
C MET A 1 1.59 -12.74 -0.42
N ARG A 2 1.77 -14.05 -0.17
CA ARG A 2 1.19 -14.68 1.02
C ARG A 2 2.00 -14.24 2.24
N TYR A 3 1.31 -13.77 3.28
CA TYR A 3 1.93 -13.33 4.52
C TYR A 3 1.01 -13.70 5.68
N ILE A 4 1.60 -14.21 6.76
CA ILE A 4 0.83 -14.67 7.91
C ILE A 4 0.12 -13.46 8.52
N GLY A 5 -1.16 -13.62 8.83
CA GLY A 5 -1.99 -12.54 9.36
C GLY A 5 -2.38 -11.45 8.35
N SER A 6 -2.13 -11.66 7.05
CA SER A 6 -2.57 -10.73 6.00
C SER A 6 -4.07 -10.46 6.06
N LYS A 7 -4.44 -9.19 5.91
CA LYS A 7 -5.82 -8.71 5.98
C LYS A 7 -6.53 -8.67 4.62
N ILE A 8 -5.98 -9.33 3.61
CA ILE A 8 -6.52 -9.29 2.24
C ILE A 8 -8.00 -9.67 2.15
N LEU A 9 -8.44 -10.68 2.92
CA LEU A 9 -9.84 -11.13 2.94
C LEU A 9 -10.78 -10.18 3.71
N LEU A 10 -10.22 -9.23 4.47
CA LEU A 10 -10.97 -8.31 5.32
C LEU A 10 -11.06 -6.89 4.75
N LEU A 11 -10.41 -6.62 3.61
CA LEU A 11 -10.34 -5.27 3.04
C LEU A 11 -11.72 -4.63 2.80
N GLY A 12 -12.67 -5.40 2.25
CA GLY A 12 -14.02 -4.91 2.00
C GLY A 12 -14.78 -4.56 3.28
N GLU A 13 -14.64 -5.36 4.34
CA GLU A 13 -15.26 -5.07 5.62
C GLU A 13 -14.63 -3.84 6.30
N ILE A 14 -13.30 -3.69 6.21
CA ILE A 14 -12.60 -2.50 6.71
C ILE A 14 -13.08 -1.25 5.97
N GLU A 15 -13.18 -1.31 4.64
CA GLU A 15 -13.67 -0.20 3.81
C GLU A 15 -15.10 0.19 4.20
N LYS A 16 -15.98 -0.81 4.36
CA LYS A 16 -17.37 -0.61 4.77
C LYS A 16 -17.47 0.10 6.12
N ILE A 17 -16.68 -0.31 7.11
CA ILE A 17 -16.66 0.32 8.44
C ILE A 17 -16.20 1.78 8.34
N ILE A 18 -15.16 2.06 7.54
CA ILE A 18 -14.65 3.43 7.37
C ILE A 18 -15.70 4.32 6.71
N LYS A 19 -16.31 3.86 5.61
CA LYS A 19 -17.36 4.59 4.88
C LYS A 19 -18.58 4.87 5.75
N ASN A 20 -19.02 3.88 6.55
CA ASN A 20 -20.19 4.03 7.42
C ASN A 20 -20.02 5.10 8.52
N LYS A 21 -18.78 5.46 8.88
CA LYS A 21 -18.56 6.50 9.89
C LYS A 21 -18.79 7.93 9.35
N ASN A 22 -19.00 8.12 8.04
CA ASN A 22 -19.23 9.43 7.41
C ASN A 22 -18.23 10.52 7.86
N LEU A 23 -16.97 10.14 8.03
CA LEU A 23 -15.91 11.06 8.44
C LEU A 23 -15.23 11.65 7.20
N ASN A 24 -14.94 12.96 7.25
CA ASN A 24 -14.09 13.60 6.24
C ASN A 24 -12.61 13.29 6.54
N ILE A 25 -12.18 12.07 6.19
CA ILE A 25 -10.83 11.58 6.44
C ILE A 25 -9.93 11.93 5.26
N LYS A 26 -8.78 12.55 5.53
CA LYS A 26 -7.76 12.87 4.50
C LYS A 26 -6.62 11.85 4.45
N SER A 27 -6.24 11.32 5.62
CA SER A 27 -5.07 10.46 5.77
C SER A 27 -5.41 9.13 6.44
N PHE A 28 -4.75 8.06 6.03
CA PHE A 28 -4.85 6.72 6.60
C PHE A 28 -3.50 6.28 7.17
N CYS A 29 -3.48 5.83 8.43
CA CYS A 29 -2.27 5.42 9.12
C CYS A 29 -2.24 3.91 9.38
N ASP A 30 -1.27 3.21 8.78
CA ASP A 30 -1.08 1.75 8.87
C ASP A 30 0.24 1.42 9.59
N ILE A 31 0.20 1.40 10.92
CA ILE A 31 1.39 1.35 11.79
C ILE A 31 2.07 -0.04 11.85
N PHE A 32 1.38 -1.10 11.40
CA PHE A 32 1.83 -2.49 11.34
C PHE A 32 1.50 -3.07 9.96
N SER A 33 2.03 -2.43 8.94
CA SER A 33 1.59 -2.62 7.56
C SER A 33 1.98 -3.98 6.98
N GLY A 34 3.06 -4.61 7.47
CA GLY A 34 3.60 -5.86 6.94
C GLY A 34 3.83 -5.78 5.44
N THR A 35 3.04 -6.54 4.67
CA THR A 35 3.08 -6.48 3.20
C THR A 35 2.38 -5.28 2.58
N SER A 36 1.94 -4.31 3.40
CA SER A 36 1.26 -3.08 3.02
C SER A 36 -0.05 -3.27 2.23
N ILE A 37 -0.70 -4.44 2.35
CA ILE A 37 -1.91 -4.74 1.57
C ILE A 37 -3.09 -3.82 1.91
N VAL A 38 -3.21 -3.39 3.18
CA VAL A 38 -4.25 -2.46 3.63
C VAL A 38 -3.94 -1.06 3.11
N SER A 39 -2.74 -0.53 3.40
CA SER A 39 -2.23 0.73 2.85
C SER A 39 -2.42 0.86 1.33
N ARG A 40 -2.01 -0.14 0.55
CA ARG A 40 -2.11 -0.14 -0.91
C ARG A 40 -3.56 -0.11 -1.40
N TYR A 41 -4.47 -0.79 -0.69
CA TYR A 41 -5.89 -0.80 -1.03
C TYR A 41 -6.52 0.59 -0.89
N PHE A 42 -6.13 1.32 0.15
CA PHE A 42 -6.66 2.63 0.51
C PHE A 42 -5.91 3.83 -0.11
N LYS A 43 -4.74 3.60 -0.70
CA LYS A 43 -3.90 4.67 -1.30
C LYS A 43 -4.65 5.55 -2.30
N LYS A 44 -5.58 4.98 -3.07
CA LYS A 44 -6.37 5.73 -4.07
C LYS A 44 -7.34 6.75 -3.44
N ASP A 45 -7.68 6.57 -2.17
CA ASP A 45 -8.71 7.33 -1.47
C ASP A 45 -8.11 8.26 -0.39
N PHE A 46 -6.90 7.96 0.11
CA PHE A 46 -6.29 8.65 1.25
C PHE A 46 -4.78 8.88 1.09
N GLU A 47 -4.27 9.91 1.76
CA GLU A 47 -2.83 10.06 2.00
C GLU A 47 -2.36 8.99 3.00
N ILE A 48 -1.35 8.20 2.62
CA ILE A 48 -0.94 7.03 3.40
C ILE A 48 0.30 7.33 4.21
N THR A 49 0.21 7.09 5.52
CA THR A 49 1.37 6.91 6.40
C THR A 49 1.44 5.46 6.82
N SER A 50 2.53 4.76 6.52
CA SER A 50 2.69 3.35 6.87
C SER A 50 4.01 3.09 7.58
N ASN A 51 4.01 2.12 8.48
CA ASN A 51 5.18 1.70 9.23
C ASN A 51 5.20 0.18 9.37
N ASP A 52 6.40 -0.38 9.54
CA ASP A 52 6.62 -1.74 9.98
C ASP A 52 8.04 -1.89 10.54
N LEU A 53 8.26 -2.85 11.44
CA LEU A 53 9.59 -3.09 12.02
C LEU A 53 10.56 -3.75 11.03
N LEU A 54 10.04 -4.57 10.11
CA LEU A 54 10.89 -5.35 9.22
C LEU A 54 11.32 -4.52 8.01
N TYR A 55 12.62 -4.48 7.74
CA TYR A 55 13.18 -3.76 6.58
C TYR A 55 12.59 -4.24 5.25
N PHE A 56 12.31 -5.54 5.13
CA PHE A 56 11.61 -6.08 3.95
C PHE A 56 10.24 -5.42 3.73
N SER A 57 9.45 -5.23 4.79
CA SER A 57 8.18 -4.51 4.74
C SER A 57 8.40 -3.07 4.30
N PHE A 58 9.45 -2.39 4.81
CA PHE A 58 9.82 -1.04 4.39
C PHE A 58 10.09 -0.97 2.88
N VAL A 59 10.86 -1.90 2.32
CA VAL A 59 11.16 -1.93 0.87
C VAL A 59 9.88 -2.09 0.04
N LEU A 60 8.97 -2.97 0.46
CA LEU A 60 7.66 -3.13 -0.20
C LEU A 60 6.83 -1.84 -0.14
N GLN A 61 6.76 -1.21 1.03
CA GLN A 61 6.04 0.05 1.23
C GLN A 61 6.64 1.16 0.35
N LYS A 62 7.96 1.34 0.38
CA LYS A 62 8.67 2.32 -0.46
C LYS A 62 8.34 2.12 -1.95
N ALA A 63 8.34 0.88 -2.42
CA ALA A 63 8.06 0.58 -3.82
C ALA A 63 6.58 0.73 -4.21
N THR A 64 5.64 0.47 -3.31
CA THR A 64 4.20 0.35 -3.66
C THR A 64 3.31 1.44 -3.10
N ILE A 65 3.75 2.15 -2.06
CA ILE A 65 3.06 3.27 -1.43
C ILE A 65 3.62 4.61 -1.87
N GLU A 66 4.93 4.75 -2.07
CA GLU A 66 5.50 6.05 -2.48
C GLU A 66 5.33 6.34 -3.97
N ASN A 67 5.28 5.29 -4.80
CA ASN A 67 5.08 5.45 -6.24
C ASN A 67 3.59 5.63 -6.56
N ASP A 68 3.20 6.81 -7.04
CA ASP A 68 1.81 7.12 -7.42
C ASP A 68 1.36 6.51 -8.75
N SER A 69 2.33 6.17 -9.59
CA SER A 69 2.08 5.52 -10.86
C SER A 69 3.11 4.42 -11.11
N GLN A 70 2.78 3.52 -12.03
CA GLN A 70 3.72 2.51 -12.46
C GLN A 70 4.91 3.19 -13.18
N PRO A 71 6.15 2.99 -12.70
CA PRO A 71 7.31 3.54 -13.38
C PRO A 71 7.47 2.92 -14.77
N ASN A 72 7.87 3.73 -15.75
CA ASN A 72 8.07 3.33 -17.15
C ASN A 72 9.31 2.45 -17.38
N PHE A 73 10.24 2.45 -16.41
CA PHE A 73 11.53 1.76 -16.47
C PHE A 73 12.31 1.99 -17.78
N GLU A 74 12.23 3.19 -18.37
CA GLU A 74 12.82 3.51 -19.69
C GLU A 74 14.30 3.14 -19.79
N LYS A 75 15.08 3.43 -18.74
CA LYS A 75 16.51 3.10 -18.68
C LYS A 75 16.79 1.61 -18.74
N ILE A 76 15.92 0.79 -18.15
CA ILE A 76 16.05 -0.67 -18.15
C ILE A 76 15.64 -1.23 -19.52
N ASN A 77 14.54 -0.71 -20.09
CA ASN A 77 14.07 -1.11 -21.41
C ASN A 77 15.11 -0.86 -22.52
N PHE A 78 15.96 0.17 -22.37
CA PHE A 78 17.07 0.41 -23.29
C PHE A 78 18.11 -0.73 -23.31
N PHE A 79 18.41 -1.35 -22.16
CA PHE A 79 19.37 -2.46 -22.10
C PHE A 79 18.82 -3.75 -22.73
N PHE A 80 17.51 -3.99 -22.64
CA PHE A 80 16.89 -5.21 -23.20
C PHE A 80 16.52 -5.11 -24.68
N ARG A 81 16.68 -3.94 -25.30
CA ARG A 81 16.44 -3.73 -26.74
C ARG A 81 17.72 -3.79 -27.59
N GLN A 82 18.88 -3.93 -26.95
CA GLN A 82 20.16 -4.28 -27.61
C GLN A 82 20.28 -5.80 -27.69
#